data_AF-A0A9E2YAL4-F1
#
_entry.id   AF-A0A9E2YAL4-F1
#
_cell.length_a   1.000
_cell.length_b   1.000
_cell.length_c   1.000
_cell.angle_alpha   90.00
_cell.angle_beta   90.00
_cell.angle_gamma   90.00
#
_symmetry.space_group_name_H-M   'P 1'
#
loop_
_entity.id
_entity.type
_entity.pdbx_description
1 polymer ?
#
loop_
_entity_poly.entity_id
_entity_poly.type
_entity_poly.pdbx_seq_one_letter_code
_entity_poly.pdbx_strand_id
1 'polypeptide(L)'
;MSAVVMDSFDIKGGTAAAYGATGVVAVFALNPGALEPRKGDSVVLVRPDRWFRIIRIGEVKEHGGLGRSFFLEGMTKQDVPIGTRLNWEAAPSAVDGLTSVLQPAAT
;
A
#
# COMPACT_ATOMS: atom_id res chain seq x y z
N MET A 1 1.42 7.51 -7.12
CA MET A 1 1.93 6.32 -7.84
C MET A 1 0.82 5.28 -7.93
N SER A 2 0.83 4.42 -8.95
CA SER A 2 -0.19 3.37 -9.12
C SER A 2 0.41 2.04 -9.58
N ALA A 3 -0.16 0.93 -9.12
CA ALA A 3 0.12 -0.43 -9.60
C ALA A 3 -1.16 -1.26 -9.70
N VAL A 4 -1.07 -2.40 -10.39
CA VAL A 4 -2.18 -3.36 -10.53
C VAL A 4 -1.81 -4.65 -9.81
N VAL A 5 -2.74 -5.15 -8.99
CA VAL A 5 -2.61 -6.45 -8.33
C VAL A 5 -2.62 -7.54 -9.39
N MET A 6 -1.55 -8.33 -9.41
CA MET A 6 -1.33 -9.45 -10.32
C MET A 6 -1.70 -10.78 -9.66
N ASP A 7 -1.55 -10.87 -8.34
CA ASP A 7 -1.98 -12.02 -7.55
C ASP A 7 -2.33 -11.59 -6.11
N SER A 8 -3.17 -12.38 -5.44
CA SER A 8 -3.46 -12.18 -4.03
C SER A 8 -3.77 -13.49 -3.32
N PHE A 9 -3.36 -13.59 -2.05
CA PHE A 9 -3.62 -14.76 -1.22
C PHE A 9 -3.73 -14.41 0.27
N ASP A 10 -4.59 -15.13 0.97
CA ASP A 10 -4.72 -15.00 2.42
C ASP A 10 -3.48 -15.59 3.11
N ILE A 11 -2.94 -14.90 4.10
CA ILE A 11 -1.96 -15.51 5.01
C ILE A 11 -2.71 -16.29 6.09
N LYS A 12 -2.34 -17.55 6.28
CA LYS A 12 -2.89 -18.41 7.34
C LYS A 12 -1.77 -18.92 8.25
N GLY A 13 -2.13 -19.35 9.46
CA GLY A 13 -1.23 -20.06 10.38
C GLY A 13 -0.19 -19.17 11.09
N GLY A 14 0.94 -19.76 11.46
CA GLY A 14 1.97 -19.11 12.30
C GLY A 14 2.55 -17.82 11.70
N THR A 15 2.57 -17.68 10.37
CA THR A 15 2.99 -16.44 9.70
C THR A 15 2.00 -15.30 9.95
N ALA A 16 0.68 -15.57 9.91
CA ALA A 16 -0.34 -14.58 10.25
C ALA A 16 -0.21 -14.11 11.72
N ALA A 17 0.06 -15.06 12.62
CA ALA A 17 0.28 -14.79 14.05
C ALA A 17 1.54 -13.96 14.32
N ALA A 18 2.65 -14.20 13.60
CA ALA A 18 3.90 -13.46 13.74
C ALA A 18 3.78 -11.98 13.32
N TYR A 19 2.84 -11.65 12.43
CA TYR A 19 2.52 -10.28 12.03
C TYR A 19 1.29 -9.71 12.78
N GLY A 20 0.73 -10.45 13.74
CA GLY A 20 -0.41 -10.02 14.55
C GLY A 20 -1.73 -9.87 13.81
N ALA A 21 -1.89 -10.48 12.62
CA ALA A 21 -2.93 -10.08 11.69
C ALA A 21 -3.52 -11.23 10.86
N THR A 22 -4.85 -11.22 10.72
CA THR A 22 -5.54 -11.85 9.58
C THR A 22 -5.55 -10.85 8.42
N GLY A 23 -5.11 -11.27 7.24
CA GLY A 23 -4.97 -10.36 6.12
C GLY A 23 -4.65 -11.04 4.80
N VAL A 24 -4.52 -10.21 3.76
CA VAL A 24 -4.21 -10.64 2.40
C VAL A 24 -2.87 -10.07 1.97
N VAL A 25 -2.09 -10.88 1.25
CA VAL A 25 -0.95 -10.39 0.49
C VAL A 25 -1.43 -10.00 -0.90
N ALA A 26 -1.17 -8.77 -1.31
CA ALA A 26 -1.38 -8.30 -2.68
C ALA A 26 -0.04 -8.19 -3.39
N VAL A 27 0.16 -8.95 -4.46
CA VAL A 27 1.37 -8.95 -5.29
C VAL A 27 1.14 -8.07 -6.51
N PHE A 28 2.10 -7.22 -6.83
CA PHE A 28 2.03 -6.29 -7.96
C PHE A 28 3.43 -6.00 -8.51
N ALA A 29 3.49 -5.45 -9.71
CA ALA A 29 4.72 -4.92 -10.28
C ALA A 29 4.71 -3.38 -10.23
N LEU A 30 5.84 -2.79 -9.85
CA LEU A 30 6.06 -1.35 -9.97
C LEU A 30 6.32 -0.98 -11.44
N ASN A 31 5.88 0.20 -11.84
CA ASN A 31 6.37 0.79 -13.08
C ASN A 31 7.84 1.22 -12.91
N PRO A 32 8.67 1.15 -13.95
CA PRO A 32 10.04 1.67 -13.89
C PRO A 32 10.05 3.14 -13.43
N GLY A 33 10.86 3.47 -12.43
CA GLY A 33 10.94 4.81 -11.84
C GLY A 33 9.79 5.18 -10.91
N ALA A 34 8.83 4.28 -10.65
CA ALA A 34 7.83 4.50 -9.62
C ALA A 34 8.47 4.48 -8.23
N LEU A 35 7.99 5.35 -7.35
CA LEU A 35 8.42 5.37 -5.96
C LEU A 35 7.88 4.16 -5.21
N GLU A 36 8.76 3.60 -4.38
CA GLU A 36 8.41 2.43 -3.60
C GLU A 36 7.47 2.80 -2.45
N PRO A 37 6.38 2.05 -2.29
CA PRO A 37 5.48 2.15 -1.15
C PRO A 37 6.14 1.63 0.13
N ARG A 38 5.80 2.21 1.28
CA ARG A 38 6.39 1.88 2.58
C ARG A 38 5.35 1.38 3.58
N LYS A 39 5.81 0.62 4.57
CA LYS A 39 4.98 0.24 5.71
C LYS A 39 4.44 1.49 6.41
N GLY A 40 3.13 1.53 6.64
CA GLY A 40 2.42 2.66 7.24
C GLY A 40 1.89 3.69 6.23
N ASP A 41 2.27 3.61 4.96
CA ASP A 41 1.69 4.46 3.92
C ASP A 41 0.19 4.14 3.73
N SER A 42 -0.59 5.14 3.34
CA SER A 42 -1.97 4.92 2.93
C SER A 42 -2.01 4.49 1.47
N VAL A 43 -2.76 3.43 1.19
CA VAL A 43 -3.05 2.97 -0.18
C VAL A 43 -4.56 2.97 -0.42
N VAL A 44 -4.95 3.52 -1.56
CA VAL A 44 -6.30 3.44 -2.10
C VAL A 44 -6.37 2.21 -3.01
N LEU A 45 -7.19 1.25 -2.59
CA LEU A 45 -7.59 0.11 -3.40
C LEU A 45 -8.78 0.51 -4.26
N VAL A 46 -8.73 0.23 -5.57
CA VAL A 46 -9.85 0.41 -6.49
C VAL A 46 -10.06 -0.88 -7.25
N ARG A 47 -11.16 -1.57 -6.95
CA ARG A 47 -11.55 -2.82 -7.61
C ARG A 47 -12.13 -2.57 -9.01
N PRO A 48 -12.16 -3.59 -9.88
CA PRO A 48 -12.80 -3.50 -11.20
C PRO A 48 -14.30 -3.15 -11.15
N ASP A 49 -15.00 -3.54 -10.09
CA ASP A 49 -16.42 -3.22 -9.86
C ASP A 49 -16.65 -1.80 -9.31
N ARG A 50 -15.60 -0.97 -9.28
CA ARG A 50 -15.57 0.40 -8.74
C ARG A 50 -15.75 0.51 -7.23
N TRP A 51 -15.71 -0.60 -6.50
CA TRP A 51 -15.55 -0.54 -5.05
C TRP A 51 -14.16 -0.01 -4.72
N PHE A 52 -14.06 0.86 -3.72
CA PHE A 52 -12.78 1.37 -3.26
C PHE A 52 -12.69 1.42 -1.75
N ARG A 53 -11.47 1.33 -1.24
CA ARG A 53 -11.18 1.44 0.19
C ARG A 53 -9.78 2.01 0.41
N ILE A 54 -9.65 2.82 1.44
CA ILE A 54 -8.34 3.31 1.90
C ILE A 54 -7.91 2.43 3.06
N ILE A 55 -6.69 1.90 2.97
CA ILE A 55 -6.09 1.09 4.03
C ILE A 55 -4.64 1.52 4.27
N ARG A 56 -4.10 1.15 5.42
CA ARG A 56 -2.68 1.29 5.71
C ARG A 56 -1.93 0.06 5.18
N ILE A 57 -0.81 0.30 4.52
CA ILE A 57 0.09 -0.76 4.07
C ILE A 57 0.78 -1.35 5.30
N GLY A 58 0.70 -2.67 5.44
CA GLY A 58 1.46 -3.42 6.43
C GLY A 58 2.90 -3.64 5.96
N GLU A 59 3.42 -4.84 6.19
CA GLU A 59 4.74 -5.23 5.72
C GLU A 59 4.84 -5.15 4.18
N VAL A 60 5.92 -4.58 3.66
CA VAL A 60 6.25 -4.57 2.22
C VAL A 60 7.39 -5.56 1.98
N LYS A 61 7.25 -6.41 0.95
CA LYS A 61 8.29 -7.38 0.55
C LYS A 61 8.65 -7.23 -0.93
N GLU A 62 9.93 -7.40 -1.24
CA GLU A 62 10.48 -7.48 -2.59
C GLU A 62 10.58 -8.94 -3.05
N HIS A 63 10.20 -9.20 -4.29
CA HIS A 63 10.26 -10.52 -4.94
C HIS A 63 11.27 -10.59 -6.09
N GLY A 64 12.08 -9.54 -6.28
CA GLY A 64 13.05 -9.39 -7.36
C GLY A 64 12.54 -8.55 -8.53
N GLY A 65 13.46 -7.83 -9.17
CA GLY A 65 13.13 -6.87 -10.23
C GLY A 65 12.14 -5.82 -9.73
N LEU A 66 11.04 -5.61 -10.48
CA LEU A 66 9.97 -4.66 -10.12
C LEU A 66 8.85 -5.29 -9.28
N GLY A 67 8.95 -6.58 -8.94
CA GLY A 67 7.94 -7.31 -8.19
C GLY A 67 7.92 -6.92 -6.70
N ARG A 68 6.75 -6.53 -6.20
CA ARG A 68 6.52 -6.12 -4.80
C ARG A 68 5.24 -6.75 -4.27
N SER A 69 5.12 -6.80 -2.94
CA SER A 69 3.87 -7.17 -2.29
C SER A 69 3.58 -6.38 -1.03
N PHE A 70 2.30 -6.13 -0.79
CA PHE A 70 1.79 -5.58 0.46
C PHE A 70 1.11 -6.63 1.29
N PHE A 71 1.35 -6.57 2.59
CA PHE A 71 0.43 -7.12 3.56
C PHE A 71 -0.68 -6.11 3.86
N LEU A 72 -1.93 -6.52 3.68
CA LEU A 72 -3.11 -5.70 3.90
C LEU A 72 -3.93 -6.33 5.04
N GLU A 73 -3.82 -5.71 6.21
CA GLU A 73 -4.47 -6.17 7.43
C GLU A 73 -5.99 -5.97 7.38
N GLY A 74 -6.76 -6.92 7.92
CA GLY A 74 -8.22 -6.84 7.99
C GLY A 74 -8.93 -6.96 6.63
N MET A 75 -8.23 -7.46 5.63
CA MET A 75 -8.72 -7.69 4.27
C MET A 75 -8.63 -9.18 3.95
N THR A 76 -9.55 -9.66 3.12
CA THR A 76 -9.53 -11.02 2.57
C THR A 76 -9.13 -11.01 1.10
N LYS A 77 -8.77 -12.16 0.57
CA LYS A 77 -8.55 -12.35 -0.87
C LYS A 77 -9.74 -11.87 -1.72
N GLN A 78 -10.96 -12.01 -1.23
CA GLN A 78 -12.17 -11.57 -1.95
C GLN A 78 -12.30 -10.05 -2.02
N ASP A 79 -11.67 -9.33 -1.09
CA ASP A 79 -11.65 -7.87 -1.05
C ASP A 79 -10.60 -7.29 -2.02
N VAL A 80 -9.58 -8.09 -2.39
CA VAL A 80 -8.47 -7.68 -3.26
C VAL A 80 -8.30 -8.66 -4.43
N PRO A 81 -9.27 -8.72 -5.36
CA PRO A 81 -9.15 -9.55 -6.56
C PRO A 81 -8.02 -9.05 -7.47
N ILE A 82 -7.54 -9.94 -8.34
CA ILE A 82 -6.63 -9.59 -9.44
C ILE A 82 -7.25 -8.47 -10.28
N GLY A 83 -6.42 -7.52 -10.70
CA GLY A 83 -6.87 -6.32 -11.43
C GLY A 83 -7.26 -5.15 -10.52
N THR A 84 -7.28 -5.34 -9.20
CA THR A 84 -7.40 -4.21 -8.25
C THR A 84 -6.25 -3.24 -8.46
N ARG A 85 -6.57 -1.96 -8.59
CA ARG A 85 -5.58 -0.88 -8.69
C ARG A 85 -5.22 -0.40 -7.29
N LEU A 86 -3.93 -0.24 -7.06
CA LEU A 86 -3.33 0.29 -5.85
C LEU A 86 -2.83 1.69 -6.16
N ASN A 87 -3.27 2.70 -5.42
CA ASN A 87 -2.77 4.07 -5.55
C ASN A 87 -2.24 4.56 -4.20
N TRP A 88 -1.01 5.06 -4.17
CA TRP A 88 -0.42 5.64 -2.97
C TRP A 88 0.32 6.92 -3.34
N GLU A 89 0.43 7.82 -2.36
CA GLU A 89 1.25 9.02 -2.50
C GLU A 89 2.68 8.72 -2.09
N ALA A 90 3.62 9.48 -2.64
CA ALA A 90 4.95 9.55 -2.08
C ALA A 90 4.80 10.19 -0.70
N ALA A 91 5.17 9.50 0.38
CA ALA A 91 5.34 10.18 1.66
C ALA A 91 6.27 11.38 1.41
N PRO A 92 5.95 12.59 1.92
CA PRO A 92 6.95 13.65 1.96
C PRO A 92 8.16 13.07 2.69
N SER A 93 9.34 13.16 2.07
CA SER A 93 10.58 12.77 2.71
C SER A 93 10.61 13.44 4.08
N ALA A 94 10.64 12.64 5.14
CA ALA A 94 10.83 13.13 6.50
C ALA A 94 12.28 13.62 6.64
N VAL A 95 12.59 14.76 6.02
CA VAL A 95 13.71 15.66 6.21
C VAL A 95 13.33 16.96 5.51
N ASP A 96 13.21 18.02 6.32
CA ASP A 96 12.93 19.43 5.99
C ASP A 96 11.52 19.82 5.54
N GLY A 97 10.72 20.22 6.53
CA GLY A 97 9.46 20.93 6.34
C GLY A 97 8.69 21.26 7.62
N LEU A 98 9.33 21.15 8.79
CA LEU A 98 8.79 21.61 10.07
C LEU A 98 9.15 23.09 10.29
N THR A 99 8.76 23.96 9.35
CA THR A 99 8.63 25.41 9.53
C THR A 99 8.10 26.03 8.23
N SER A 100 7.17 26.99 8.35
CA SER A 100 6.62 27.82 7.26
C SER A 100 5.27 27.40 6.66
N VAL A 101 4.26 27.15 7.49
CA VAL A 101 2.86 27.51 7.12
C VAL A 101 2.07 27.98 8.34
N LEU A 102 2.65 28.84 9.19
CA LEU A 102 1.88 29.62 10.19
C LEU A 102 2.61 30.93 10.51
N GLN A 103 2.67 31.85 9.55
CA GLN A 103 2.65 33.28 9.88
C GLN A 103 1.61 33.96 8.98
N PRO A 104 0.52 34.50 9.54
CA PRO A 104 -0.39 35.34 8.78
C PRO A 104 0.33 36.64 8.40
N ALA A 105 0.08 37.11 7.17
CA ALA A 105 0.48 38.43 6.73
C ALA A 105 -0.15 39.48 7.67
N ALA A 106 0.70 40.18 8.42
CA ALA A 106 0.27 41.39 9.11
C ALA A 106 0.29 42.54 8.08
N THR A 107 -0.88 43.17 7.98
CA THR A 107 -1.21 44.40 7.23
C THR A 107 -0.23 45.54 7.40
#